data_AF-A0A8H6PA69-F1
#
_entry.id   AF-A0A8H6PA69-F1
#
_cell.length_a   1.000
_cell.length_b   1.000
_cell.length_c   1.000
_cell.angle_alpha   90.00
_cell.angle_beta   90.00
_cell.angle_gamma   90.00
#
_symmetry.space_group_name_H-M   'P 1'
#
loop_
_entity.id
_entity.type
_entity.pdbx_description
1 polymer ?
#
loop_
_entity_poly.entity_id
_entity_poly.type
_entity_poly.pdbx_seq_one_letter_code
_entity_poly.pdbx_strand_id
1 'polypeptide(L)'
;MHLFMAYGYYKLFYGIREQHELAREKIWSRLHVLPLLQAEEDRDQVRRHFADRAREKELLGTESKVYNSDRFVRPTFVYTPSKVTQ
;
A
#
# COMPACT_ATOMS: atom_id res chain seq x y z
N MET A 1 -18.12 -39.58 24.32
CA MET A 1 -17.39 -39.12 23.13
C MET A 1 -18.07 -37.94 22.44
N HIS A 2 -19.35 -38.02 22.05
CA HIS A 2 -20.04 -36.92 21.34
C HIS A 2 -20.21 -35.62 22.14
N LEU A 3 -20.36 -35.69 23.47
CA LEU A 3 -20.53 -34.52 24.35
C LEU A 3 -19.27 -33.63 24.43
N PHE A 4 -18.09 -34.25 24.44
CA PHE A 4 -16.81 -33.52 24.41
C PHE A 4 -16.61 -32.77 23.09
N MET A 5 -17.00 -33.40 21.98
CA MET A 5 -16.97 -32.75 20.66
C MET A 5 -17.97 -31.59 20.60
N ALA A 6 -19.19 -31.78 21.08
CA ALA A 6 -20.19 -30.71 21.12
C ALA A 6 -19.72 -29.49 21.94
N TYR A 7 -19.09 -29.71 23.10
CA TYR A 7 -18.50 -28.63 23.90
C TYR A 7 -17.29 -27.97 23.20
N GLY A 8 -16.45 -28.76 22.53
CA GLY A 8 -15.35 -28.25 21.71
C GLY A 8 -15.82 -27.32 20.60
N TYR A 9 -16.83 -27.75 19.83
CA TYR A 9 -17.46 -26.92 18.79
C TYR A 9 -18.11 -25.67 19.37
N TYR A 10 -18.81 -25.78 20.50
CA TYR A 10 -19.38 -24.61 21.19
C TYR A 10 -18.30 -23.55 21.48
N LYS A 11 -17.19 -23.93 22.12
CA LYS A 11 -16.08 -23.01 22.40
C LYS A 11 -15.44 -22.44 21.12
N LEU A 12 -15.28 -23.26 20.09
CA LEU A 12 -14.76 -22.83 18.79
C LEU A 12 -15.64 -21.74 18.15
N PHE A 13 -16.97 -21.91 18.15
CA PHE A 13 -17.88 -20.92 17.59
C PHE A 13 -17.81 -19.56 18.31
N TYR A 14 -17.65 -19.57 19.64
CA TYR A 14 -17.41 -18.35 20.38
C TYR A 14 -16.09 -17.69 20.00
N GLY A 15 -15.00 -18.46 19.90
CA GLY A 15 -13.70 -17.95 19.48
C GLY A 15 -13.71 -17.35 18.06
N ILE A 16 -14.41 -18.00 17.12
CA ILE A 16 -14.54 -17.48 15.74
C ILE A 16 -15.29 -16.14 15.73
N ARG A 17 -16.35 -16.00 16.53
CA ARG A 17 -17.10 -14.74 16.63
C ARG A 17 -16.21 -13.61 17.15
N GLU A 18 -15.43 -13.87 18.20
CA GLU A 18 -14.49 -12.89 18.75
C GLU A 18 -13.42 -12.50 17.72
N GLN A 19 -12.85 -13.46 17.00
CA GLN A 19 -11.90 -13.20 15.92
C GLN A 19 -12.50 -12.32 14.81
N HIS A 20 -13.78 -12.49 14.48
CA HIS A 20 -14.46 -11.62 13.52
C HIS A 20 -14.62 -10.18 14.03
N GLU A 21 -14.90 -9.98 15.32
CA GLU A 21 -14.94 -8.64 15.92
C GLU A 21 -13.56 -7.98 15.88
N LEU A 22 -12.51 -8.70 16.27
CA LEU A 22 -11.13 -8.20 16.23
C LEU A 22 -10.68 -7.86 14.80
N ALA A 23 -11.06 -8.69 13.82
CA ALA A 23 -10.81 -8.41 12.42
C ALA A 23 -11.55 -7.16 11.94
N ARG A 24 -12.80 -6.95 12.39
CA ARG A 24 -13.55 -5.73 12.11
C ARG A 24 -12.87 -4.50 12.71
N GLU A 25 -12.46 -4.56 13.98
CA GLU A 25 -11.73 -3.48 14.63
C GLU A 25 -10.44 -3.13 13.88
N LYS A 26 -9.68 -4.15 13.47
CA LYS A 26 -8.48 -3.98 12.64
C LYS A 26 -8.77 -3.33 11.28
N ILE A 27 -9.87 -3.69 10.62
CA ILE A 27 -10.25 -3.10 9.33
C ILE A 27 -10.70 -1.66 9.53
N TRP A 28 -11.55 -1.40 10.54
CA TRP A 28 -12.03 -0.06 10.84
C TRP A 28 -10.88 0.88 11.22
N SER A 29 -9.97 0.46 12.09
CA SER A 29 -8.77 1.26 12.42
C SER A 29 -7.94 1.59 11.18
N ARG A 30 -7.75 0.62 10.27
CA ARG A 30 -7.08 0.87 8.99
C ARG A 30 -7.81 1.89 8.12
N LEU A 31 -9.13 1.77 7.95
CA LEU A 31 -9.91 2.67 7.10
C LEU A 31 -9.81 4.14 7.55
N HIS A 32 -9.72 4.39 8.86
CA HIS A 32 -9.56 5.74 9.38
C HIS A 32 -8.16 6.32 9.14
N VAL A 33 -7.13 5.49 9.16
CA VAL A 33 -5.72 5.93 9.01
C VAL A 33 -5.28 5.95 7.54
N LEU A 34 -5.87 5.11 6.69
CA LEU A 34 -5.49 4.95 5.28
C LEU A 34 -5.48 6.27 4.49
N PRO A 35 -6.48 7.18 4.60
CA PRO A 35 -6.45 8.43 3.85
C PRO A 35 -5.25 9.31 4.19
N LEU A 36 -4.81 9.32 5.45
CA LEU A 36 -3.63 10.08 5.88
C LEU A 36 -2.36 9.49 5.24
N LEU A 37 -2.17 8.17 5.38
CA LEU A 37 -1.00 7.49 4.81
C LEU A 37 -0.96 7.60 3.29
N GLN A 38 -2.11 7.50 2.63
CA GLN A 38 -2.22 7.65 1.19
C GLN A 38 -1.82 9.07 0.75
N ALA A 39 -2.25 10.10 1.49
CA ALA A 39 -1.87 11.47 1.19
C ALA A 39 -0.37 11.74 1.39
N GLU A 40 0.26 11.12 2.39
CA GLU A 40 1.71 11.19 2.59
C GLU A 40 2.47 10.50 1.45
N GLU A 41 2.06 9.29 1.07
CA GLU A 41 2.63 8.56 -0.05
C GLU A 41 2.49 9.35 -1.36
N ASP A 42 1.29 9.86 -1.66
CA ASP A 42 1.03 10.63 -2.89
C ASP A 42 1.92 11.88 -2.99
N ARG A 43 2.17 12.58 -1.87
CA ARG A 43 3.10 13.73 -1.83
C ARG A 43 4.53 13.33 -2.17
N ASP A 44 5.03 12.23 -1.60
CA ASP A 44 6.39 11.76 -1.86
C ASP A 44 6.55 11.23 -3.29
N GLN A 45 5.53 10.55 -3.80
CA GLN A 45 5.50 10.07 -5.18
C GLN A 45 5.57 11.21 -6.19
N VAL A 46 4.78 12.27 -5.98
CA VAL A 46 4.81 13.47 -6.83
C VAL A 46 6.19 14.13 -6.80
N ARG A 47 6.80 14.23 -5.61
CA ARG A 47 8.16 14.78 -5.45
C ARG A 47 9.19 14.00 -6.24
N ARG A 48 9.19 12.67 -6.15
CA ARG A 48 10.11 11.79 -6.89
C ARG A 48 9.87 11.89 -8.39
N HIS A 49 8.61 11.89 -8.83
CA HIS A 49 8.25 11.98 -10.24
C HIS A 49 8.77 13.26 -10.90
N PHE A 50 8.61 14.42 -10.25
CA PHE A 50 9.12 15.67 -10.80
C PHE A 50 10.65 15.76 -10.76
N ALA A 51 11.30 15.21 -9.73
CA ALA A 51 12.75 15.13 -9.68
C ALA A 51 13.33 14.25 -10.81
N ASP A 52 12.70 13.11 -11.07
CA ASP A 52 13.11 12.22 -12.17
C ASP A 52 12.91 12.88 -13.54
N ARG A 53 11.78 13.59 -13.75
CA ARG A 53 11.55 14.36 -14.99
C ARG A 53 12.55 15.48 -15.21
N ALA A 54 12.91 16.20 -14.14
CA ALA A 54 13.94 17.24 -14.22
C ALA A 54 15.30 16.64 -14.62
N ARG A 55 15.69 15.53 -13.99
CA ARG A 55 16.93 14.80 -14.31
C ARG A 55 16.93 14.26 -15.74
N GLU A 56 15.81 13.69 -16.20
CA GLU A 56 15.68 13.20 -17.57
C GLU A 56 15.85 14.34 -18.58
N LYS A 57 15.23 15.50 -18.31
CA LYS A 57 15.37 16.69 -19.14
C LYS A 57 16.81 17.21 -19.21
N GLU A 58 17.55 17.17 -18.09
CA GLU A 58 18.97 17.56 -18.06
C GLU A 58 19.86 16.60 -18.87
N LEU A 59 19.61 15.30 -18.80
CA LEU A 59 20.44 14.27 -19.46
C LEU A 59 20.10 14.04 -20.93
N LEU A 60 18.81 14.05 -21.28
CA LEU A 60 18.31 13.68 -22.61
C LEU A 60 17.76 14.88 -23.40
N GLY A 61 17.66 16.06 -22.79
CA GLY A 61 17.17 17.30 -23.41
C GLY A 61 15.67 17.30 -23.75
N THR A 62 14.98 16.17 -23.58
CA THR A 62 13.57 15.98 -23.90
C THR A 62 12.88 15.19 -22.80
N GLU A 63 11.57 15.37 -22.69
CA GLU A 63 10.75 14.60 -21.78
C GLU A 63 10.03 13.50 -22.58
N SER A 64 10.33 12.24 -22.31
CA SER A 64 9.77 11.13 -23.07
C SER A 64 8.44 10.64 -22.48
N LYS A 65 7.34 10.82 -23.23
CA LYS A 65 6.05 10.22 -22.87
C LYS A 65 5.97 8.82 -23.47
N VAL A 66 5.97 7.79 -22.62
CA VAL A 66 5.88 6.38 -23.06
C VAL A 66 4.45 6.02 -23.48
N TYR A 67 3.45 6.51 -22.75
CA TYR A 67 2.04 6.19 -22.98
C TYR A 67 1.35 7.30 -23.76
N ASN A 68 0.54 6.96 -24.76
CA ASN A 68 -0.18 7.95 -25.57
C ASN A 68 -1.36 8.60 -24.82
N SER A 69 -1.88 7.97 -23.76
CA SER A 69 -2.96 8.51 -22.93
C SER A 69 -2.51 9.65 -22.00
N ASP A 70 -3.43 10.54 -21.65
CA ASP A 70 -3.19 11.61 -20.66
C ASP A 70 -3.36 11.18 -19.20
N ARG A 71 -3.68 9.91 -18.97
CA ARG A 71 -3.75 9.32 -17.63
C ARG A 71 -2.36 9.22 -17.03
N PHE A 72 -2.23 9.66 -15.78
CA PHE A 72 -1.02 9.41 -14.98
C PHE A 72 -0.87 7.91 -14.70
N VAL A 73 0.30 7.36 -15.05
CA VAL A 73 0.70 6.00 -14.76
C VAL A 73 1.91 6.05 -13.83
N ARG A 74 1.81 5.39 -12.67
CA ARG A 74 2.92 5.32 -11.72
C ARG A 74 4.10 4.58 -12.38
N PRO A 75 5.34 5.10 -12.28
CA PRO A 75 6.52 4.41 -12.76
C PRO A 75 6.71 3.07 -12.03
N THR A 76 6.86 1.97 -12.79
CA THR A 76 7.08 0.63 -12.23
C THR A 76 8.49 0.44 -11.71
N PHE A 77 9.47 1.04 -12.38
CA PHE A 77 10.89 0.95 -12.05
C PHE A 77 11.44 2.33 -11.77
N VAL A 78 12.22 2.45 -10.71
CA VAL A 78 12.93 3.68 -10.34
C VAL A 78 14.40 3.34 -10.17
N TYR A 79 15.25 4.25 -10.61
CA TYR A 79 16.68 4.12 -10.42
C TYR A 79 17.01 4.24 -8.93
N THR A 80 17.45 3.15 -8.31
CA THR A 80 18.01 3.16 -6.96
C THR A 80 19.50 3.45 -7.02
N PRO A 81 20.04 4.39 -6.21
CA PRO A 81 21.46 4.69 -6.21
C PRO A 81 22.28 3.45 -5.83
N SER A 82 23.43 3.27 -6.51
CA SER A 82 24.32 2.11 -6.30
C SER A 82 24.99 2.06 -4.93
N LYS A 83 25.08 3.22 -4.26
CA LYS A 83 25.55 3.35 -2.88
C LYS A 83 24.43 3.97 -2.06
N VAL A 84 23.87 3.18 -1.14
CA VAL A 84 22.95 3.69 -0.13
C VAL A 84 23.81 4.22 1.01
N THR A 85 23.77 5.54 1.26
CA THR A 85 24.33 6.08 2.51
C THR A 85 23.42 5.64 3.64
N GLN A 86 23.92 4.76 4.51
CA GLN A 86 23.23 4.39 5.75
C GLN A 86 23.28 5.53 6.75
#